data_AF-A0A6N3FZP1-F1
#
_entry.id   AF-A0A6N3FZP1-F1
#
_cell.length_a   1.000
_cell.length_b   1.000
_cell.length_c   1.000
_cell.angle_alpha   90.00
_cell.angle_beta   90.00
_cell.angle_gamma   90.00
#
_symmetry.space_group_name_H-M   'P 1'
#
loop_
_entity.id
_entity.type
_entity.pdbx_description
1 polymer ?
#
loop_
_entity_poly.entity_id
_entity_poly.type
_entity_poly.pdbx_seq_one_letter_code
_entity_poly.pdbx_strand_id
1 'polypeptide(L)'
;MQWSAEKNAGFSQAEPWIEVQKNYKTINTEVEEKQSDSILNFYKKLIQLRKKLPVIANGTIYSDGKVDGTLRPYECKVMRSI
;
A
#
# COMPACT_ATOMS: atom_id res chain seq x y z
N MET A 1 1.51 -7.18 14.36
CA MET A 1 2.29 -6.36 13.40
C MET A 1 3.66 -6.99 13.25
N GLN A 2 4.25 -6.99 12.05
CA GLN A 2 5.57 -7.56 11.78
C GLN A 2 6.59 -6.42 11.62
N TRP A 3 7.27 -6.05 12.71
CA TRP A 3 8.22 -4.95 12.73
C TRP A 3 9.61 -5.38 12.25
N SER A 4 10.11 -6.50 12.76
CA SER A 4 11.45 -7.02 12.46
C SER A 4 11.47 -8.56 12.40
N ALA A 5 12.64 -9.14 12.18
CA ALA A 5 12.86 -10.59 12.22
C ALA A 5 13.09 -11.14 13.66
N GLU A 6 12.96 -10.30 14.69
CA GLU A 6 13.16 -10.69 16.09
C GLU A 6 11.99 -11.53 16.64
N LYS A 7 12.11 -12.00 17.89
CA LYS A 7 11.05 -12.76 18.57
C LYS A 7 9.71 -12.03 18.45
N ASN A 8 8.66 -12.79 18.10
CA ASN A 8 7.31 -12.27 17.85
C ASN A 8 7.29 -11.11 16.83
N ALA A 9 8.19 -11.14 15.84
CA ALA A 9 8.37 -10.10 14.83
C ALA A 9 8.65 -8.70 15.38
N GLY A 10 9.28 -8.61 16.56
CA GLY A 10 9.52 -7.34 17.25
C GLY A 10 8.25 -6.69 17.82
N PHE A 11 7.11 -7.40 17.85
CA PHE A 11 5.85 -6.88 18.39
C PHE A 11 5.80 -6.88 19.92
N SER A 12 6.30 -7.95 20.56
CA SER A 12 6.28 -8.11 22.01
C SER A 12 7.38 -9.06 22.46
N GLN A 13 7.95 -8.81 23.63
CA GLN A 13 8.90 -9.76 24.26
C GLN A 13 8.16 -10.94 24.93
N ALA A 14 6.93 -10.69 25.39
CA ALA A 14 6.02 -11.68 25.95
C ALA A 14 5.22 -12.39 24.85
N GLU A 15 4.56 -13.50 25.19
CA GLU A 15 3.73 -14.24 24.26
C GLU A 15 2.52 -13.40 23.83
N PRO A 16 2.35 -13.14 22.52
CA PRO A 16 1.23 -12.36 22.04
C PRO A 16 -0.07 -13.16 22.14
N TRP A 17 -1.18 -12.46 22.37
CA TRP A 17 -2.53 -13.06 22.47
C TRP A 17 -2.97 -13.81 21.19
N ILE A 18 -2.37 -13.48 20.04
CA ILE A 18 -2.49 -14.22 18.78
C ILE A 18 -1.09 -14.46 18.23
N GLU A 19 -0.83 -15.67 17.75
CA GLU A 19 0.44 -16.06 17.14
C GLU A 19 0.77 -15.17 15.93
N VAL A 20 2.03 -14.74 15.84
CA VAL A 20 2.50 -13.96 14.69
C VAL A 20 2.74 -14.89 13.51
N GLN A 21 2.30 -14.47 12.32
CA GLN A 21 2.47 -15.26 11.11
C GLN A 21 3.93 -15.63 10.86
N LYS A 22 4.20 -16.92 10.58
CA LYS A 22 5.54 -17.53 10.55
C LYS A 22 6.51 -16.93 9.53
N ASN A 23 5.99 -16.24 8.50
CA ASN A 23 6.77 -15.58 7.48
C ASN A 23 7.41 -14.24 7.93
N TYR A 24 7.24 -13.84 9.19
CA TYR A 24 7.77 -12.55 9.68
C TYR A 24 9.28 -12.37 9.55
N LYS A 25 10.04 -13.46 9.42
CA LYS A 25 11.49 -13.41 9.21
C LYS A 25 11.88 -12.85 7.83
N THR A 26 10.99 -12.99 6.84
CA THR A 26 11.22 -12.51 5.47
C THR A 26 10.32 -11.34 5.09
N ILE A 27 9.10 -11.29 5.63
CA ILE A 27 8.13 -10.21 5.39
C ILE A 27 7.95 -9.45 6.70
N ASN A 28 8.61 -8.30 6.81
CA ASN A 28 8.48 -7.39 7.94
C ASN A 28 8.88 -5.96 7.52
N THR A 29 8.53 -5.00 8.36
CA THR A 29 8.73 -3.58 8.09
C THR A 29 10.20 -3.24 7.91
N GLU A 30 11.10 -3.75 8.76
CA GLU A 30 12.54 -3.48 8.66
C GLU A 30 13.13 -3.92 7.31
N VAL A 31 12.77 -5.10 6.82
CA VAL A 31 13.21 -5.62 5.53
C VAL A 31 12.61 -4.78 4.40
N GLU A 32 11.31 -4.52 4.44
CA GLU A 32 10.63 -3.76 3.39
C GLU A 32 11.08 -2.30 3.32
N GLU A 33 11.52 -1.69 4.42
CA GLU A 33 12.07 -0.32 4.39
C GLU A 33 13.37 -0.23 3.60
N LYS A 34 14.23 -1.25 3.70
CA LYS A 34 15.53 -1.31 3.01
C LYS A 34 15.39 -1.68 1.53
N GLN A 35 14.33 -2.39 1.14
CA GLN A 35 14.08 -2.85 -0.23
C GLN A 35 13.29 -1.82 -1.05
N SER A 36 13.91 -1.21 -2.05
CA SER A 36 13.28 -0.12 -2.84
C SER A 36 12.07 -0.54 -3.68
N ASP A 37 11.97 -1.83 -3.98
CA ASP A 37 10.91 -2.53 -4.73
C ASP A 37 9.87 -3.21 -3.82
N SER A 38 9.96 -3.00 -2.50
CA SER A 38 8.99 -3.52 -1.54
C SER A 38 7.59 -2.93 -1.70
N ILE A 39 6.61 -3.66 -1.17
CA ILE A 39 5.22 -3.20 -1.09
C ILE A 39 5.16 -1.90 -0.28
N LEU A 40 5.83 -1.82 0.87
CA LEU A 40 5.91 -0.61 1.68
C LEU A 40 6.40 0.61 0.88
N ASN A 41 7.51 0.48 0.15
CA ASN A 41 8.06 1.58 -0.62
C ASN A 41 7.20 1.93 -1.84
N PHE A 42 6.51 0.95 -2.43
CA PHE A 42 5.50 1.20 -3.44
C PHE A 42 4.33 2.03 -2.88
N TYR A 43 3.79 1.69 -1.71
CA TYR A 43 2.75 2.49 -1.06
C TYR A 43 3.23 3.89 -0.65
N LYS A 44 4.47 4.03 -0.15
CA LYS A 44 5.07 5.35 0.12
C LYS A 44 5.06 6.22 -1.16
N LYS A 45 5.42 5.66 -2.33
CA LYS A 45 5.35 6.35 -3.63
C LYS A 45 3.92 6.72 -4.02
N LEU A 46 2.95 5.81 -3.86
CA LEU A 46 1.53 6.11 -4.15
C LEU A 46 0.95 7.22 -3.27
N ILE A 47 1.28 7.22 -1.98
CA ILE A 47 0.85 8.28 -1.05
C ILE A 47 1.47 9.63 -1.46
N GLN A 48 2.74 9.64 -1.87
CA GLN A 48 3.38 10.85 -2.38
C GLN A 48 2.70 11.36 -3.66
N LEU A 49 2.34 10.46 -4.59
CA LEU A 49 1.59 10.83 -5.80
C LEU A 49 0.23 11.42 -5.45
N ARG A 50 -0.53 10.80 -4.53
CA ARG A 50 -1.82 11.33 -4.05
C ARG A 50 -1.68 12.73 -3.44
N LYS A 51 -0.62 12.98 -2.68
CA LYS A 51 -0.36 14.31 -2.08
C LYS A 51 0.03 15.37 -3.12
N LYS A 52 0.76 14.97 -4.18
CA LYS A 52 1.25 15.89 -5.22
C LYS A 52 0.23 16.17 -6.32
N LEU A 53 -0.66 15.23 -6.61
CA LEU A 53 -1.56 15.28 -7.75
C LEU A 53 -3.02 15.40 -7.28
N PRO A 54 -3.63 16.61 -7.34
CA PRO A 54 -5.03 16.81 -6.98
C PRO A 54 -5.99 15.91 -7.76
N VAL A 55 -5.65 15.53 -8.99
CA VAL A 55 -6.44 14.58 -9.79
C VAL A 55 -6.56 13.21 -9.11
N ILE A 56 -5.53 12.77 -8.38
CA ILE A 56 -5.56 11.49 -7.66
C ILE A 56 -6.31 11.64 -6.33
N ALA A 57 -6.18 12.79 -5.67
CA ALA A 57 -6.82 13.03 -4.38
C ALA A 57 -8.33 13.30 -4.50
N ASN A 58 -8.70 14.18 -5.43
CA ASN A 58 -9.98 14.87 -5.50
C ASN A 58 -10.62 14.83 -6.92
N GLY A 59 -10.01 14.12 -7.88
CA GLY A 59 -10.55 14.02 -9.23
C GLY A 59 -11.83 13.19 -9.29
N THR A 60 -12.66 13.47 -10.29
CA THR A 60 -13.85 12.68 -10.59
C THR A 60 -13.47 11.47 -11.44
N ILE A 61 -13.96 10.30 -11.06
CA ILE A 61 -13.72 9.04 -11.77
C ILE A 61 -14.78 8.85 -12.85
N TYR A 62 -14.34 8.59 -14.08
CA TYR A 62 -15.17 8.24 -15.22
C TYR A 62 -14.82 6.82 -15.65
N SER A 63 -15.83 5.96 -15.80
CA SER A 63 -15.67 4.62 -16.36
C SER A 63 -16.58 4.50 -17.57
N ASP A 64 -16.09 3.88 -18.63
CA ASP A 64 -16.83 3.65 -19.87
C ASP A 64 -17.84 2.49 -19.77
N GLY A 65 -17.92 1.84 -18.60
CA GLY A 65 -18.82 0.71 -18.34
C GLY A 65 -18.43 -0.58 -19.06
N LYS A 66 -17.33 -0.60 -19.82
CA LYS A 66 -16.83 -1.79 -20.50
C LYS A 66 -15.96 -2.59 -19.55
N VAL A 67 -16.43 -3.76 -19.16
CA VAL A 67 -15.70 -4.68 -18.29
C VAL A 67 -15.43 -5.96 -19.07
N ASP A 68 -14.22 -6.10 -19.59
CA ASP A 68 -13.79 -7.29 -20.32
C ASP A 68 -13.19 -8.32 -19.36
N GLY A 69 -13.94 -8.77 -18.34
CA GLY A 69 -13.60 -9.88 -17.41
C GLY A 69 -12.32 -9.75 -16.55
N THR A 70 -11.32 -9.01 -17.00
CA THR A 70 -9.93 -8.94 -16.53
C THR A 70 -9.49 -7.48 -16.41
N LEU A 71 -9.98 -6.58 -17.27
CA LEU A 71 -9.61 -5.17 -17.28
C LEU A 71 -10.80 -4.29 -16.88
N ARG A 72 -10.50 -3.27 -16.06
CA ARG A 72 -11.44 -2.22 -15.68
C ARG A 72 -10.79 -0.86 -15.94
N PRO A 73 -10.84 -0.34 -17.16
CA PRO A 73 -10.33 0.99 -17.46
C PRO A 73 -11.20 2.04 -16.74
N TYR A 74 -10.52 3.08 -16.24
CA TYR A 74 -11.16 4.28 -15.75
C TYR A 74 -10.23 5.47 -15.99
N GLU A 75 -10.83 6.65 -16.12
CA GLU A 75 -10.14 7.92 -16.22
C GLU A 75 -10.45 8.76 -14.99
N CYS A 76 -9.46 9.52 -14.50
CA CYS A 76 -9.69 10.51 -13.45
C CYS A 76 -9.42 11.91 -14.00
N LYS A 77 -10.37 12.84 -13.84
CA LYS A 77 -10.25 14.23 -14.32
C LYS A 77 -10.58 15.21 -13.20
N VAL A 78 -9.85 16.32 -13.14
CA VAL A 78 -10.20 17.46 -12.28
C VAL A 78 -11.19 18.33 -13.06
N MET A 79 -12.34 18.67 -12.47
CA MET A 79 -13.24 19.65 -13.07
C MET A 79 -12.49 20.98 -13.22
N ARG A 80 -12.29 21.44 -14.45
CA ARG A 80 -11.74 22.77 -14.70
C ARG A 80 -12.77 23.78 -14.17
N SER A 81 -12.37 24.64 -13.24
CA SER A 81 -13.16 25.82 -12.88
C SER A 81 -13.35 26.65 -14.15
N ILE A 82 -14.60 26.98 -14.43
CA ILE A 82 -15.00 28.03 -15.36
C ILE A 82 -14.53 29.38 -14.79
#